data_AF-C2G1Y9-F1
#
_entry.id   AF-C2G1Y9-F1
#
_cell.length_a   1.000
_cell.length_b   1.000
_cell.length_c   1.000
_cell.angle_alpha   90.00
_cell.angle_beta   90.00
_cell.angle_gamma   90.00
#
_symmetry.space_group_name_H-M   'P 1'
#
loop_
_entity.id
_entity.type
_entity.pdbx_description
1 polymer ?
#
loop_
_entity_poly.entity_id
_entity_poly.type
_entity_poly.pdbx_seq_one_letter_code
_entity_poly.pdbx_strand_id
1 'polypeptide(L)'
;TYATAATNAILKADHKPEATHLIELDKTIHIGGKQFVIKYFGEGHTADNVVIWFPKEKILDGGCLIKSSEAKNLGYVGEANVKEWPKTISKIQQT
;
A
#
# COMPACT_ATOMS: atom_id res chain seq x y z
N THR A 1 -4.11 -14.03 -8.20
CA THR A 1 -3.45 -13.10 -7.25
C THR A 1 -4.46 -12.07 -6.77
N TYR A 2 -4.15 -11.27 -5.75
CA TYR A 2 -5.04 -10.25 -5.17
C TYR A 2 -4.45 -8.85 -5.38
N ALA A 3 -5.27 -7.86 -5.74
CA ALA A 3 -4.87 -6.45 -5.82
C ALA A 3 -6.06 -5.50 -5.59
N THR A 4 -5.81 -4.21 -5.40
CA THR A 4 -6.89 -3.22 -5.36
C THR A 4 -7.43 -2.95 -6.76
N ALA A 5 -8.64 -2.39 -6.86
CA ALA A 5 -9.19 -1.95 -8.15
C ALA A 5 -8.34 -0.85 -8.80
N ALA A 6 -7.74 0.05 -8.00
CA ALA A 6 -6.84 1.09 -8.49
C ALA A 6 -5.57 0.49 -9.12
N THR A 7 -4.96 -0.50 -8.46
CA THR A 7 -3.79 -1.22 -8.98
C THR A 7 -4.12 -1.92 -10.30
N ASN A 8 -5.24 -2.65 -10.37
CA ASN A 8 -5.65 -3.31 -11.62
C ASN A 8 -5.94 -2.31 -12.75
N ALA A 9 -6.51 -1.14 -12.45
CA ALA A 9 -6.74 -0.11 -13.45
C ALA A 9 -5.42 0.41 -14.06
N ILE A 10 -4.38 0.60 -13.24
CA ILE A 10 -3.04 0.97 -13.71
C ILE A 10 -2.42 -0.16 -14.55
N LEU A 11 -2.46 -1.41 -14.06
CA LEU A 11 -1.93 -2.57 -14.78
C LEU A 11 -2.59 -2.72 -16.16
N LYS A 12 -3.91 -2.55 -16.23
CA LYS A 12 -4.68 -2.60 -17.48
C LYS A 12 -4.25 -1.50 -18.45
N ALA A 13 -4.10 -0.26 -17.98
CA ALA A 13 -3.64 0.86 -18.81
C ALA A 13 -2.22 0.62 -19.36
N ASP A 14 -1.38 -0.03 -18.56
CA ASP A 14 -0.01 -0.41 -18.90
C ASP A 14 0.10 -1.69 -19.73
N HIS A 15 -1.02 -2.34 -20.08
CA HIS A 15 -1.06 -3.64 -20.78
C HIS A 15 -0.31 -4.76 -20.04
N LYS A 16 -0.37 -4.76 -18.71
CA LYS A 16 0.23 -5.76 -17.81
C LYS A 16 -0.83 -6.74 -17.28
N PRO A 17 -0.44 -7.95 -16.84
CA PRO A 17 -1.36 -8.90 -16.24
C PRO A 17 -2.05 -8.34 -14.98
N GLU A 18 -3.37 -8.44 -14.93
CA GLU A 18 -4.19 -8.02 -13.79
C GLU A 18 -4.30 -9.12 -12.72
N ALA A 19 -4.57 -8.74 -11.46
CA ALA A 19 -4.95 -9.68 -10.43
C ALA A 19 -6.37 -10.22 -10.68
N THR A 20 -6.59 -11.50 -10.41
CA THR A 20 -7.88 -12.18 -10.60
C THR A 20 -8.89 -11.94 -9.48
N HIS A 21 -8.43 -11.43 -8.32
CA HIS A 21 -9.27 -11.14 -7.17
C HIS A 21 -9.05 -9.71 -6.69
N LEU A 22 -10.15 -9.00 -6.44
CA LEU A 22 -10.10 -7.65 -5.89
C LEU A 22 -10.06 -7.67 -4.37
N ILE A 23 -9.25 -6.78 -3.81
CA ILE A 23 -9.14 -6.53 -2.38
C ILE A 23 -10.18 -5.49 -2.00
N GLU A 24 -10.95 -5.78 -0.96
CA GLU A 24 -11.76 -4.79 -0.26
C GLU A 24 -10.94 -4.19 0.88
N LEU A 25 -10.68 -2.89 0.79
CA LEU A 25 -9.89 -2.16 1.79
C LEU A 25 -10.62 -2.09 3.14
N ASP A 26 -9.84 -1.95 4.21
CA ASP A 26 -10.30 -1.77 5.59
C ASP A 26 -11.10 -2.95 6.20
N LYS A 27 -11.21 -4.07 5.48
CA LYS A 27 -11.79 -5.31 6.01
C LYS A 27 -10.71 -6.22 6.60
N THR A 28 -11.05 -6.89 7.70
CA THR A 28 -10.20 -7.93 8.29
C THR A 28 -10.23 -9.18 7.43
N ILE A 29 -9.08 -9.55 6.90
CA ILE A 29 -8.86 -10.74 6.08
C ILE A 29 -8.35 -11.87 6.97
N HIS A 30 -8.87 -13.08 6.75
CA HIS A 30 -8.52 -14.30 7.48
C HIS A 30 -7.98 -15.37 6.53
N ILE A 31 -6.69 -15.72 6.66
CA ILE A 31 -6.06 -16.77 5.83
C ILE A 31 -5.10 -17.58 6.70
N GLY A 32 -5.21 -18.91 6.67
CA GLY A 32 -4.27 -19.79 7.38
C GLY A 32 -4.16 -19.54 8.88
N GLY A 33 -5.24 -19.08 9.53
CA GLY A 33 -5.25 -18.71 10.95
C GLY A 33 -4.59 -17.36 11.27
N LYS A 34 -4.22 -16.56 10.27
CA LYS A 34 -3.71 -15.20 10.40
C LYS A 34 -4.80 -14.18 10.09
N GLN A 35 -4.69 -13.02 10.73
CA GLN A 35 -5.57 -11.86 10.57
C GLN A 35 -4.75 -10.65 10.17
N PHE A 36 -5.20 -9.94 9.14
CA PHE A 36 -4.60 -8.67 8.72
C PHE A 36 -5.61 -7.76 8.04
N VAL A 37 -5.29 -6.49 7.94
CA VAL A 37 -6.10 -5.47 7.27
C VAL A 37 -5.24 -4.76 6.23
N ILE A 38 -5.74 -4.62 5.01
CA ILE A 38 -5.09 -3.83 3.95
C ILE A 38 -5.75 -2.46 3.92
N LYS A 39 -4.96 -1.39 4.02
CA LYS A 39 -5.46 -0.02 4.17
C LYS A 39 -4.84 0.93 3.15
N TYR A 40 -5.63 1.90 2.70
CA TYR A 40 -5.21 3.02 1.88
C TYR A 40 -5.27 4.32 2.70
N PHE A 41 -4.15 4.97 2.91
CA PHE A 41 -4.07 6.22 3.69
C PHE A 41 -3.98 7.49 2.82
N GLY A 42 -3.82 7.31 1.51
CA GLY A 42 -3.55 8.37 0.54
C GLY A 42 -2.37 8.05 -0.37
N GLU A 43 -2.15 8.92 -1.35
CA GLU A 43 -1.06 8.79 -2.31
C GLU A 43 0.29 9.02 -1.63
N GLY A 44 1.33 8.42 -2.20
CA GLY A 44 2.70 8.62 -1.74
C GLY A 44 3.70 8.20 -2.80
N HIS A 45 4.23 6.98 -2.69
CA HIS A 45 5.16 6.44 -3.70
C HIS A 45 4.47 6.22 -5.05
N THR A 46 3.21 5.80 -5.01
CA THR A 46 2.31 5.73 -6.16
C THR A 46 0.91 6.19 -5.74
N ALA A 47 0.01 6.37 -6.72
CA ALA A 47 -1.38 6.72 -6.44
C ALA A 47 -2.19 5.58 -5.81
N ASP A 48 -1.75 4.33 -5.95
CA ASP A 48 -2.46 3.13 -5.52
C ASP A 48 -1.79 2.38 -4.34
N ASN A 49 -0.71 2.93 -3.77
CA ASN A 49 0.02 2.27 -2.68
C ASN A 49 -0.89 1.91 -1.49
N VAL A 50 -0.69 0.75 -0.87
CA VAL A 50 -1.41 0.35 0.35
C VAL A 50 -0.42 -0.13 1.40
N VAL A 51 -0.87 -0.22 2.66
CA VAL A 51 -0.13 -0.86 3.75
C VAL A 51 -0.91 -2.04 4.31
N ILE A 52 -0.21 -2.99 4.93
CA ILE A 52 -0.84 -4.16 5.56
C ILE A 52 -0.55 -4.14 7.05
N TRP A 53 -1.60 -4.14 7.86
CA TRP A 53 -1.52 -4.18 9.31
C TRP A 53 -1.86 -5.57 9.85
N PHE A 54 -0.93 -6.16 10.62
CA PHE A 54 -1.09 -7.42 11.33
C PHE A 54 -1.31 -7.13 12.83
N PRO A 55 -2.57 -7.02 13.29
CA PRO A 55 -2.87 -6.54 14.64
C PRO A 55 -2.35 -7.45 15.76
N LYS A 56 -2.33 -8.77 15.52
CA LYS A 56 -1.87 -9.74 16.52
C LYS A 56 -0.36 -9.65 16.74
N GLU A 57 0.40 -9.50 15.65
CA GLU A 57 1.85 -9.40 15.66
C GLU A 57 2.36 -7.99 15.95
N LYS A 58 1.48 -6.97 15.85
CA LYS A 58 1.85 -5.54 15.91
C LYS A 58 2.88 -5.17 14.84
N ILE A 59 2.70 -5.71 13.64
CA ILE A 59 3.60 -5.49 12.49
C ILE A 59 2.83 -4.75 11.39
N LEU A 60 3.47 -3.72 10.83
CA LEU A 60 3.02 -3.01 9.64
C LEU A 60 3.97 -3.32 8.48
N ASP A 61 3.44 -3.84 7.39
CA ASP A 61 4.12 -3.82 6.10
C ASP A 61 3.78 -2.51 5.38
N GLY A 62 4.78 -1.63 5.30
CA GLY A 62 4.66 -0.32 4.68
C GLY A 62 4.94 -0.28 3.19
N GLY A 63 5.40 -1.39 2.59
CA GLY A 63 5.85 -1.43 1.21
C GLY A 63 6.87 -0.33 0.86
N CYS A 64 6.86 0.12 -0.38
CA CYS A 64 7.71 1.20 -0.89
C CYS A 64 7.32 2.61 -0.39
N LEU A 65 6.13 2.75 0.19
CA LEU A 65 5.66 3.99 0.81
C LEU A 65 6.50 4.38 2.04
N ILE A 66 7.03 3.41 2.77
CA ILE A 66 7.94 3.62 3.92
C ILE A 66 9.38 3.38 3.47
N LYS A 67 10.25 4.40 3.59
CA LYS A 67 11.66 4.27 3.26
C LYS A 67 12.44 3.65 4.43
N SER A 68 13.47 2.86 4.10
CA SER A 68 14.49 2.44 5.08
C SER A 68 15.18 3.65 5.70
N SER A 69 15.54 3.57 6.98
CA SER A 69 16.32 4.59 7.69
C SER A 69 17.70 4.81 7.08
N GLU A 70 18.22 3.84 6.32
CA GLU A 70 19.51 3.94 5.62
C GLU A 70 19.37 4.54 4.21
N ALA A 71 18.14 4.77 3.73
CA ALA A 71 17.91 5.32 2.41
C ALA A 71 18.38 6.78 2.33
N LYS A 72 19.22 7.09 1.34
CA LYS A 72 19.76 8.44 1.11
C LYS A 72 18.81 9.37 0.32
N ASN A 73 17.78 8.80 -0.30
CA ASN A 73 16.80 9.52 -1.11
C ASN A 73 15.48 8.71 -1.20
N LEU A 74 14.47 9.28 -1.88
CA LEU A 74 13.16 8.66 -2.05
C LEU A 74 13.17 7.47 -3.05
N GLY A 75 14.23 7.28 -3.82
CA GLY A 75 14.29 6.32 -4.92
C GLY A 75 13.52 6.81 -6.15
N TYR A 76 12.80 5.90 -6.82
CA TYR A 76 11.94 6.26 -7.94
C TYR A 76 10.75 7.10 -7.48
N VAL A 77 10.51 8.22 -8.16
CA VAL A 77 9.42 9.16 -7.85
C VAL A 77 8.63 9.57 -9.11
N GLY A 78 8.79 8.85 -10.22
CA GLY A 78 8.13 9.19 -11.49
C GLY A 78 6.61 9.07 -11.45
N GLU A 79 6.09 8.24 -10.53
CA GLU A 79 4.66 8.01 -10.29
C GLU A 79 4.22 8.51 -8.91
N ALA A 80 5.13 9.16 -8.17
CA ALA A 80 4.90 9.56 -6.79
C ALA A 80 4.14 10.88 -6.67
N ASN A 81 3.26 10.96 -5.68
CA ASN A 81 2.70 12.21 -5.23
C ASN A 81 3.49 12.73 -4.02
N VAL A 82 4.63 13.36 -4.31
CA VAL A 82 5.55 13.88 -3.28
C VAL A 82 4.95 14.97 -2.38
N LYS A 83 3.87 15.62 -2.82
CA LYS A 83 3.16 16.65 -2.04
C LYS A 83 2.24 16.03 -0.99
N GLU A 84 1.55 14.94 -1.33
CA GLU A 84 0.66 14.22 -0.41
C GLU A 84 1.39 13.23 0.50
N TRP A 85 2.54 12.70 0.04
CA TRP A 85 3.28 11.65 0.74
C TRP A 85 3.51 11.94 2.24
N PRO A 86 3.98 13.12 2.69
CA PRO A 86 4.15 13.39 4.12
C PRO A 86 2.84 13.31 4.92
N LYS A 87 1.71 13.74 4.34
CA LYS A 87 0.39 13.67 4.99
C LYS A 87 -0.07 12.23 5.13
N THR A 88 0.16 11.41 4.10
CA THR A 88 -0.11 9.97 4.12
C THR A 88 0.70 9.29 5.23
N ILE A 89 1.99 9.62 5.38
CA ILE A 89 2.84 9.11 6.48
C ILE A 89 2.29 9.53 7.84
N SER A 90 1.91 10.81 8.02
CA SER A 90 1.36 11.28 9.28
C SER A 90 0.07 10.55 9.69
N LYS A 91 -0.79 10.18 8.73
CA LYS A 91 -1.99 9.38 9.02
C LYS A 91 -1.64 7.97 9.48
N ILE A 92 -0.62 7.34 8.89
CA ILE A 92 -0.16 6.00 9.29
C ILE A 92 0.41 6.00 10.72
N GLN A 93 1.16 7.04 11.10
CA GLN A 93 1.74 7.17 12.43
C GLN A 93 0.70 7.35 13.55
N GLN A 94 -0.55 7.71 13.22
CA GLN A 94 -1.64 7.94 14.17
C GLN A 94 -2.54 6.73 14.38
N THR A 95 -2.24 5.60 13.72
CA THR A 95 -2.95 4.32 13.89
C THR A 95 -2.26 3.41 14.89
#